data_AF-A0A2M8NIP6-F1
#
_entry.id   AF-A0A2M8NIP6-F1
#
_cell.length_a   1.000
_cell.length_b   1.000
_cell.length_c   1.000
_cell.angle_alpha   90.00
_cell.angle_beta   90.00
_cell.angle_gamma   90.00
#
_symmetry.space_group_name_H-M   'P 1'
#
loop_
_entity.id
_entity.type
_entity.pdbx_description
1 polymer ?
#
loop_
_entity_poly.entity_id
_entity_poly.type
_entity_poly.pdbx_seq_one_letter_code
_entity_poly.pdbx_strand_id
1 'polypeptide(L)' 'MRLYDSLGPNPQIVRSFAAEKGIRLGTVPIDIMAGENRGEAFRAINPLG' A
#
# COMPACT_ATOMS: atom_id res chain seq x y z
N MET A 1 -11.10 4.25 -4.90
CA MET A 1 -9.66 3.99 -5.13
C MET A 1 -9.14 3.08 -4.02
N ARG A 2 -8.23 2.14 -4.32
CA ARG A 2 -7.64 1.21 -3.34
C ARG A 2 -6.15 1.54 -3.13
N LEU A 3 -5.71 1.57 -1.87
CA LEU A 3 -4.31 1.64 -1.47
C LEU A 3 -3.87 0.25 -1.01
N TYR A 4 -2.87 -0.32 -1.68
CA TYR A 4 -2.18 -1.48 -1.16
C TYR A 4 -1.24 -1.00 -0.06
N ASP A 5 -1.60 -1.32 1.19
CA ASP A 5 -1.07 -0.69 2.37
C ASP A 5 -0.17 -1.64 3.15
N SER A 6 0.91 -1.11 3.71
CA SER A 6 1.88 -1.89 4.47
C SER A 6 2.53 -1.07 5.58
N LEU A 7 3.33 -1.76 6.39
CA LEU A 7 4.08 -1.16 7.49
C LEU A 7 5.32 -0.45 6.94
N GLY A 8 5.19 0.83 6.60
CA GLY A 8 6.31 1.60 6.08
C GLY A 8 6.02 3.09 5.92
N PRO A 9 7.06 3.90 5.68
CA PRO A 9 6.91 5.35 5.54
C PRO A 9 6.16 5.74 4.27
N ASN A 10 6.31 4.99 3.17
CA ASN A 10 5.70 5.35 1.90
C ASN A 10 4.15 5.26 1.95
N PRO A 11 3.53 4.15 2.40
CA PRO A 11 2.07 4.11 2.54
C PRO A 11 1.53 5.11 3.58
N GLN A 12 2.31 5.41 4.64
CA GLN A 12 1.94 6.42 5.63
C GLN A 12 1.74 7.80 4.99
N ILE A 13 2.67 8.25 4.13
CA ILE A 13 2.56 9.55 3.46
C ILE A 13 1.29 9.61 2.62
N VAL A 14 0.93 8.53 1.93
CA VAL A 14 -0.31 8.47 1.12
C VAL A 14 -1.55 8.57 2.01
N ARG A 15 -1.58 7.88 3.16
CA ARG A 15 -2.68 7.98 4.13
C ARG A 15 -2.84 9.40 4.67
N SER A 16 -1.73 10.02 5.09
CA SER A 16 -1.75 11.39 5.61
C SER A 16 -2.27 12.38 4.58
N PHE A 17 -1.78 12.32 3.33
CA PHE A 17 -2.27 13.16 2.25
C PHE A 17 -3.76 12.96 1.98
N ALA A 18 -4.21 11.71 1.92
CA ALA A 18 -5.63 11.42 1.69
C ALA A 18 -6.51 11.96 2.83
N ALA A 19 -6.07 11.81 4.08
CA ALA A 19 -6.76 12.35 5.24
C ALA A 19 -6.86 13.89 5.20
N GLU A 20 -5.75 14.58 4.87
CA GLU A 20 -5.73 16.05 4.71
C GLU A 20 -6.66 16.55 3.61
N LYS A 21 -6.86 15.75 2.55
CA LYS A 21 -7.78 16.07 1.44
C LYS A 21 -9.21 15.58 1.67
N GLY A 22 -9.50 14.93 2.80
CA GLY A 22 -10.82 14.34 3.06
C GLY A 22 -11.18 13.17 2.14
N ILE A 23 -10.19 12.52 1.54
CA ILE A 23 -10.37 11.40 0.61
C ILE A 23 -10.43 10.09 1.41
N ARG A 24 -11.51 9.31 1.19
CA ARG A 24 -11.61 7.95 1.73
C ARG A 24 -10.93 6.95 0.79
N LEU A 25 -9.94 6.24 1.31
CA LEU A 25 -9.25 5.17 0.60
C LEU A 25 -9.76 3.81 1.09
N GLY A 26 -10.09 2.92 0.15
CA GLY A 26 -10.14 1.49 0.47
C GLY A 26 -8.72 0.98 0.65
N THR A 27 -8.48 0.08 1.60
CA THR A 27 -7.14 -0.49 1.84
C THR A 27 -7.11 -1.97 1.52
N VAL A 28 -5.97 -2.43 1.00
CA VAL A 28 -5.65 -3.85 0.84
C VAL A 28 -4.35 -4.08 1.62
N PRO A 29 -4.38 -4.81 2.74
CA PRO A 29 -3.19 -5.03 3.54
C PRO A 29 -2.18 -5.90 2.77
N ILE A 30 -0.90 -5.54 2.89
CA ILE A 30 0.25 -6.28 2.38
C ILE A 30 1.24 -6.50 3.52
N ASP A 31 1.51 -7.76 3.83
CA ASP A 31 2.48 -8.14 4.85
C ASP A 31 3.90 -8.12 4.27
N ILE A 32 4.59 -7.00 4.45
CA ILE A 32 5.99 -6.87 4.03
C ILE A 32 6.97 -7.60 4.95
N MET A 33 6.56 -7.98 6.16
CA MET A 33 7.38 -8.76 7.09
C MET A 33 7.41 -10.22 6.64
N ALA A 34 6.28 -10.74 6.16
CA ALA A 34 6.18 -12.02 5.48
C ALA A 34 6.70 -11.98 4.02
N GLY A 35 6.97 -10.79 3.48
CA GLY A 35 7.54 -10.59 2.15
C GLY A 35 6.54 -10.69 1.00
N GLU A 36 5.24 -10.51 1.26
CA GLU A 36 4.18 -10.59 0.24
C GLU A 36 4.40 -9.64 -0.94
N ASN A 37 5.02 -8.48 -0.68
CA ASN A 37 5.32 -7.47 -1.69
C ASN A 37 6.34 -7.96 -2.75
N ARG A 38 7.10 -9.02 -2.44
CA ARG A 38 8.04 -9.65 -3.38
C ARG A 38 7.43 -10.82 -4.16
N GLY A 39 6.22 -11.24 -3.79
CA GLY A 39 5.50 -12.31 -4.44
C GLY A 39 4.99 -11.92 -5.83
N GLU A 40 4.73 -12.93 -6.65
CA GLU A 40 4.24 -12.75 -8.03
C GLU A 40 2.93 -11.95 -8.06
N ALA A 41 2.02 -12.21 -7.13
CA ALA A 41 0.74 -11.52 -7.02
C ALA A 41 0.91 -9.99 -6.84
N PHE A 42 1.84 -9.56 -5.98
CA PHE A 42 2.09 -8.13 -5.80
C PHE A 42 2.90 -7.52 -6.94
N ARG A 43 3.84 -8.28 -7.51
CA ARG A 43 4.63 -7.84 -8.67
C ARG A 43 3.81 -7.61 -9.93
N ALA A 44 2.70 -8.33 -10.10
CA ALA A 44 1.74 -8.08 -11.16
C ALA A 44 1.07 -6.69 -11.03
N ILE A 45 1.03 -6.13 -9.82
CA ILE A 45 0.47 -4.80 -9.51
C ILE A 45 1.57 -3.74 -9.55
N ASN A 46 2.71 -4.01 -8.91
CA ASN A 46 3.89 -3.15 -8.86
C ASN A 46 5.14 -3.98 -9.24
N PRO A 47 5.65 -3.87 -10.48
CA PRO A 47 6.76 -4.68 -10.96
C PRO A 47 8.05 -4.58 -10.14
N LEU A 48 8.23 -3.51 -9.36
CA LEU A 48 9.40 -3.32 -8.49
C LEU A 48 9.24 -3.97 -7.11
N GLY A 49 8.03 -4.43 -6.79
CA GLY A 49 7.65 -4.93 -5.46
C GLY A 49 7.41 -3.84 -4.44
#